data_AF-A0A972S2G0-F1
#
_entry.id   AF-A0A972S2G0-F1
#
_cell.length_a   1.000
_cell.length_b   1.000
_cell.length_c   1.000
_cell.angle_alpha   90.00
_cell.angle_beta   90.00
_cell.angle_gamma   90.00
#
_symmetry.space_group_name_H-M   'P 1'
#
loop_
_entity.id
_entity.type
_entity.pdbx_description
1 polymer ?
#
loop_
_entity_poly.entity_id
_entity_poly.type
_entity_poly.pdbx_seq_one_letter_code
_entity_poly.pdbx_strand_id
1 'polypeptide(L)'
;LKRFEEVNLFLRGIIPLLGLKSDIVYYDRKERFAGESKYPLKKMLSFAWDGITSFSVAPLRFITFLGVGVLVISLILALWALGAKLSGTAVSGWTSMMLIVLFLGGVQMLSIGIIGEYIGKIYKETKRRPRFFVEKIEG
;
A
#
# COMPACT_ATOMS: atom_id res chain seq x y z
N LEU A 1 2.84 -25.64 1.28
CA LEU A 1 2.01 -24.74 2.12
C LEU A 1 2.42 -24.74 3.60
N LYS A 2 2.64 -25.89 4.28
CA LYS A 2 3.11 -25.92 5.69
C LYS A 2 4.43 -25.18 5.97
N ARG A 3 5.27 -24.95 4.97
CA ARG A 3 6.54 -24.20 5.07
C ARG A 3 6.40 -22.67 4.96
N PHE A 4 5.24 -22.16 4.53
CA PHE A 4 5.00 -20.71 4.49
C PHE A 4 4.44 -20.28 5.84
N GLU A 5 5.28 -19.60 6.62
CA GLU A 5 4.90 -19.03 7.93
C GLU A 5 3.97 -17.80 7.79
N GLU A 6 3.87 -17.23 6.59
CA GLU A 6 3.11 -16.01 6.26
C GLU A 6 1.69 -15.99 6.82
N VAL A 7 1.39 -15.11 7.78
CA VAL A 7 0.06 -15.06 8.40
C VAL A 7 -0.99 -14.57 7.40
N ASN A 8 -0.63 -13.63 6.51
CA ASN A 8 -1.49 -13.14 5.43
C ASN A 8 -1.25 -13.90 4.11
N LEU A 9 -1.83 -15.10 3.98
CA LEU A 9 -1.73 -15.91 2.77
C LEU A 9 -2.55 -15.34 1.61
N PHE A 10 -1.88 -14.79 0.60
CA PHE A 10 -2.51 -14.52 -0.70
C PHE A 10 -2.24 -15.68 -1.66
N LEU A 11 -3.11 -16.70 -1.59
CA LEU A 11 -2.95 -17.96 -2.32
C LEU A 11 -2.81 -17.78 -3.85
N ARG A 12 -3.47 -16.77 -4.43
CA ARG A 12 -3.40 -16.47 -5.87
C ARG A 12 -2.00 -16.03 -6.32
N GLY A 13 -1.20 -15.45 -5.43
CA GLY A 13 0.20 -15.10 -5.71
C GLY A 13 1.16 -16.22 -5.34
N ILE A 14 0.91 -16.90 -4.22
CA ILE A 14 1.80 -17.97 -3.72
C ILE A 14 1.78 -19.19 -4.65
N ILE A 15 0.61 -19.62 -5.15
CA ILE A 15 0.50 -20.84 -5.96
C ILE A 15 1.36 -20.77 -7.23
N PRO A 16 1.32 -19.70 -8.04
CA PRO A 16 2.24 -19.54 -9.17
C PRO A 16 3.71 -19.47 -8.74
N LEU A 17 4.00 -18.88 -7.58
CA LEU A 17 5.37 -18.68 -7.08
C LEU A 17 6.05 -20.00 -6.67
N LEU A 18 5.28 -21.06 -6.43
CA LEU A 18 5.81 -22.41 -6.16
C LEU A 18 6.49 -23.04 -7.38
N GLY A 19 6.27 -22.53 -8.61
CA GLY A 19 6.89 -23.03 -9.84
C GLY A 19 6.50 -24.48 -10.21
N LEU A 20 5.44 -25.01 -9.61
CA LEU A 20 4.94 -26.35 -9.91
C LEU A 20 4.18 -26.36 -11.24
N LYS A 21 4.09 -27.53 -11.88
CA LYS A 21 3.23 -27.71 -13.05
C LYS A 21 1.77 -27.44 -12.65
N SER A 22 1.18 -26.43 -13.26
CA SER A 22 -0.21 -26.03 -13.07
C SER A 22 -0.93 -26.01 -14.41
N ASP A 23 -2.18 -26.45 -14.41
CA ASP A 23 -3.05 -26.39 -15.60
C ASP A 23 -4.45 -25.90 -15.19
N ILE A 24 -5.21 -25.37 -16.14
CA ILE A 24 -6.54 -24.80 -15.92
C ILE A 24 -7.59 -25.77 -16.45
N VAL A 25 -8.39 -26.34 -15.56
CA VAL A 25 -9.51 -27.20 -15.93
C VAL A 25 -10.77 -26.36 -16.02
N TYR A 26 -11.25 -26.18 -17.26
CA TYR A 26 -12.51 -25.48 -17.52
C TYR A 26 -13.69 -26.42 -17.21
N TYR A 27 -14.70 -25.87 -16.56
CA TYR A 27 -15.96 -26.55 -16.32
C TYR A 27 -17.11 -25.60 -16.64
N ASP A 28 -18.20 -26.14 -17.15
CA ASP A 28 -19.34 -25.33 -17.52
C ASP A 28 -20.17 -25.02 -16.26
N ARG A 29 -20.28 -23.73 -15.94
CA ARG A 29 -20.93 -23.24 -14.73
C ARG A 29 -22.25 -22.60 -15.10
N LYS A 30 -23.36 -23.20 -14.66
CA LYS A 30 -24.70 -22.60 -14.80
C LYS A 30 -24.71 -21.17 -14.25
N GLU A 31 -25.41 -20.29 -14.95
CA GLU A 31 -25.63 -18.92 -14.49
C GLU A 31 -26.27 -18.91 -13.10
N ARG A 32 -25.89 -17.94 -12.26
CA ARG A 32 -26.41 -17.87 -10.89
C ARG A 32 -27.90 -17.52 -10.95
N PHE A 33 -28.72 -18.43 -10.44
CA PHE A 33 -30.18 -18.27 -10.38
C PHE A 33 -30.63 -17.18 -9.38
N ALA A 34 -29.82 -16.92 -8.33
CA ALA A 34 -30.06 -15.87 -7.34
C ALA A 34 -28.77 -15.50 -6.58
N GLY A 35 -28.74 -14.27 -6.06
CA GLY A 35 -27.70 -13.74 -5.17
C GLY A 35 -26.73 -12.78 -5.86
N GLU A 36 -26.22 -11.80 -5.09
CA GLU A 36 -25.20 -10.88 -5.57
C GLU A 36 -23.84 -11.57 -5.73
N SER A 37 -23.01 -11.05 -6.64
CA SER A 37 -21.64 -11.52 -6.79
C SER A 37 -20.90 -11.38 -5.46
N LYS A 38 -20.31 -12.48 -4.97
CA LYS A 38 -19.39 -12.43 -3.82
C LYS A 38 -18.15 -11.57 -4.10
N TYR A 39 -17.89 -11.22 -5.36
CA TYR A 39 -16.81 -10.36 -5.86
C TYR A 39 -17.37 -9.14 -6.60
N PRO A 40 -17.89 -8.11 -5.91
CA PRO A 40 -18.13 -6.81 -6.51
C PRO A 40 -16.81 -6.09 -6.79
N LEU A 41 -16.82 -5.09 -7.68
CA LEU A 41 -15.64 -4.32 -8.09
C LEU A 41 -14.82 -3.79 -6.89
N LYS A 42 -15.50 -3.29 -5.84
CA LYS A 42 -14.85 -2.82 -4.60
C LYS A 42 -14.03 -3.90 -3.90
N LYS A 43 -14.53 -5.14 -3.84
CA LYS A 43 -13.76 -6.26 -3.26
C LYS A 43 -12.60 -6.65 -4.16
N MET A 44 -12.78 -6.60 -5.49
CA MET A 44 -11.70 -6.90 -6.43
C MET A 44 -10.54 -5.90 -6.32
N LEU A 45 -10.85 -4.60 -6.17
CA LEU A 45 -9.84 -3.56 -5.92
C LEU A 45 -9.13 -3.75 -4.59
N SER A 46 -9.86 -4.04 -3.51
CA SER A 46 -9.26 -4.39 -2.21
C SER A 46 -8.32 -5.59 -2.32
N PHE A 47 -8.74 -6.64 -3.03
CA PHE A 47 -7.91 -7.83 -3.26
C PHE A 47 -6.65 -7.53 -4.08
N ALA A 48 -6.74 -6.65 -5.07
CA ALA A 48 -5.58 -6.22 -5.86
C ALA A 48 -4.60 -5.42 -4.98
N TRP A 49 -5.12 -4.52 -4.15
CA TRP A 49 -4.31 -3.74 -3.21
C TRP A 49 -3.59 -4.63 -2.19
N ASP A 50 -4.30 -5.61 -1.62
CA ASP A 50 -3.74 -6.62 -0.71
C ASP A 50 -2.64 -7.44 -1.40
N GLY A 51 -2.83 -7.80 -2.67
CA GLY A 51 -1.84 -8.51 -3.48
C GLY A 51 -0.57 -7.68 -3.68
N ILE A 52 -0.69 -6.45 -4.18
CA ILE A 52 0.46 -5.56 -4.45
C ILE A 52 1.26 -5.33 -3.17
N THR A 53 0.60 -5.00 -2.07
CA THR A 53 1.27 -4.70 -0.79
C THR A 53 1.81 -5.94 -0.07
N SER A 54 1.45 -7.16 -0.49
CA SER A 54 1.99 -8.40 0.12
C SER A 54 3.22 -8.94 -0.62
N PHE A 55 3.32 -8.73 -1.94
CA PHE A 55 4.45 -9.24 -2.75
C PHE A 55 5.37 -8.15 -3.29
N SER A 56 5.04 -6.86 -3.10
CA SER A 56 5.81 -5.77 -3.67
C SER A 56 6.01 -4.62 -2.69
N VAL A 57 7.22 -4.06 -2.72
CA VAL A 57 7.59 -2.80 -2.05
C VAL A 57 7.37 -1.57 -2.95
N ALA A 58 6.73 -1.74 -4.11
CA ALA A 58 6.51 -0.66 -5.07
C ALA A 58 5.74 0.55 -4.48
N PRO A 59 4.66 0.38 -3.68
CA PRO A 59 4.01 1.51 -3.01
C PRO A 59 4.95 2.30 -2.09
N LEU A 60 5.82 1.62 -1.35
CA LEU A 60 6.79 2.26 -0.47
C LEU A 60 7.84 3.05 -1.29
N ARG A 61 8.30 2.47 -2.41
CA ARG A 61 9.22 3.15 -3.34
C ARG A 61 8.60 4.40 -3.97
N PHE A 62 7.32 4.32 -4.34
CA PHE A 62 6.61 5.46 -4.92
C PHE A 62 6.60 6.68 -3.98
N ILE A 63 6.34 6.46 -2.68
CA ILE A 63 6.38 7.52 -1.66
C ILE A 63 7.78 8.09 -1.53
N THR A 64 8.82 7.25 -1.51
CA THR A 64 10.19 7.76 -1.41
C THR A 64 10.54 8.64 -2.61
N PHE A 65 10.11 8.29 -3.82
CA PHE A 65 10.29 9.17 -4.99
C PHE A 65 9.48 10.46 -4.87
N LEU A 66 8.23 10.39 -4.40
CA LEU A 66 7.42 11.58 -4.11
C LEU A 66 8.11 12.49 -3.09
N GLY A 67 8.62 11.94 -1.99
CA GLY A 67 9.34 12.67 -0.95
C GLY A 67 10.61 13.35 -1.49
N VAL A 68 11.38 12.67 -2.34
CA VAL A 68 12.54 13.25 -3.02
C VAL A 68 12.11 14.40 -3.94
N GLY A 69 11.06 14.23 -4.74
CA GLY A 69 10.55 15.30 -5.60
C GLY A 69 10.10 16.54 -4.80
N VAL A 70 9.43 16.31 -3.68
CA VAL A 70 8.99 17.36 -2.76
C VAL A 70 10.17 18.08 -2.12
N LEU A 71 11.24 17.36 -1.76
CA LEU A 71 12.46 17.97 -1.22
C LEU A 71 13.14 18.89 -2.25
N VAL A 72 13.21 18.47 -3.52
CA VAL A 72 13.75 19.31 -4.61
C VAL A 72 12.93 20.59 -4.79
N ILE A 73 11.60 20.47 -4.82
CA ILE A 73 10.70 21.63 -4.92
C ILE A 73 10.89 22.57 -3.72
N SER A 74 10.99 22.02 -2.51
CA SER A 74 11.22 22.80 -1.30
C SER A 74 12.54 23.57 -1.34
N LEU A 75 13.61 22.97 -1.88
CA LEU A 75 14.91 23.64 -2.04
C LEU A 75 14.82 24.81 -3.02
N ILE A 76 14.15 24.64 -4.17
CA ILE A 76 13.96 25.70 -5.16
C ILE A 76 13.19 26.87 -4.55
N LEU A 77 12.08 26.58 -3.85
CA LEU A 77 11.27 27.61 -3.20
C LEU A 77 12.03 28.33 -2.07
N ALA A 78 12.87 27.60 -1.32
CA ALA A 78 13.72 28.20 -0.30
C ALA A 78 14.74 29.18 -0.90
N LEU A 79 15.41 28.79 -2.00
CA LEU A 79 16.35 29.67 -2.71
C LEU A 79 15.66 30.92 -3.27
N TRP A 80 14.48 30.75 -3.88
CA TRP A 80 13.67 31.86 -4.38
C TRP A 80 13.25 32.82 -3.25
N ALA A 81 12.77 32.28 -2.12
CA ALA A 81 12.40 33.07 -0.96
C ALA A 81 13.59 33.84 -0.36
N LEU A 82 14.79 33.23 -0.37
CA LEU A 82 16.02 33.86 0.11
C LEU A 82 16.42 35.05 -0.79
N GLY A 83 16.34 34.88 -2.12
CA GLY A 83 16.58 35.94 -3.10
C GLY A 83 15.58 37.10 -3.00
N ALA A 84 14.30 36.77 -2.79
CA ALA A 84 13.25 37.78 -2.57
C ALA A 84 13.47 38.57 -1.27
N LYS A 85 13.93 37.92 -0.20
CA LYS A 85 14.26 38.57 1.08
C LYS A 85 15.43 39.55 0.95
N LEU A 86 16.46 39.21 0.17
CA LEU A 86 17.62 40.07 -0.05
C LEU A 86 17.30 41.30 -0.92
N SER A 87 16.24 41.23 -1.74
CA SER A 87 15.82 42.31 -2.65
C SER A 87 14.89 43.35 -2.02
N GLY A 88 14.56 43.23 -0.72
CA GLY A 88 13.75 44.22 0.01
C GLY A 88 12.25 44.25 -0.32
N THR A 89 11.76 43.42 -1.24
CA THR A 89 10.35 43.35 -1.68
C THR A 89 9.49 42.44 -0.79
N ALA A 90 9.58 42.58 0.53
CA ALA A 90 8.87 41.70 1.46
C ALA A 90 7.57 42.36 1.95
N VAL A 91 6.42 41.92 1.41
CA VAL A 91 5.34 41.14 2.08
C VAL A 91 4.18 40.94 1.09
N SER A 92 4.03 39.69 0.63
CA SER A 92 2.77 38.92 0.55
C SER A 92 3.16 37.51 0.13
N GLY A 93 3.42 36.66 1.13
CA GLY A 93 3.87 35.28 0.97
C GLY A 93 3.11 34.29 1.85
N TRP A 94 2.08 34.75 2.56
CA TRP A 94 1.30 33.93 3.48
C TRP A 94 0.53 32.83 2.75
N THR A 95 -0.09 33.16 1.61
CA THR A 95 -0.80 32.17 0.77
C THR A 95 0.16 31.11 0.24
N SER A 96 1.32 31.52 -0.27
CA SER A 96 2.35 30.60 -0.77
C SER A 96 2.91 29.72 0.34
N MET A 97 3.17 30.30 1.52
CA MET A 97 3.66 29.57 2.70
C MET A 97 2.63 28.58 3.24
N MET A 98 1.35 28.98 3.35
CA MET A 98 0.23 28.10 3.70
C MET A 98 0.09 26.93 2.74
N LEU A 99 0.14 27.20 1.43
CA LEU A 99 0.06 26.14 0.41
C LEU A 99 1.22 25.15 0.50
N ILE A 100 2.45 25.62 0.70
CA ILE A 100 3.62 24.74 0.87
C ILE A 100 3.47 23.90 2.13
N VAL A 101 3.10 24.50 3.26
CA VAL A 101 2.92 23.77 4.53
C VAL A 101 1.81 22.71 4.42
N LEU A 102 0.67 23.06 3.82
CA LEU A 102 -0.43 22.11 3.60
C LEU A 102 -0.05 21.00 2.62
N PHE A 103 0.68 21.32 1.55
CA PHE A 103 1.16 20.35 0.59
C PHE A 103 2.17 19.38 1.20
N LEU A 104 3.18 19.90 1.92
CA LEU A 104 4.16 19.10 2.65
C LEU A 104 3.47 18.24 3.73
N GLY A 105 2.55 18.81 4.49
CA GLY A 105 1.77 18.09 5.49
C GLY A 105 0.91 16.98 4.88
N GLY A 106 0.27 17.24 3.74
CA GLY A 106 -0.50 16.22 3.00
C GLY A 106 0.37 15.07 2.52
N VAL A 107 1.53 15.36 1.93
CA VAL A 107 2.49 14.33 1.49
C VAL A 107 3.02 13.53 2.68
N GLN A 108 3.35 14.19 3.80
CA GLN A 108 3.79 13.51 5.02
C GLN A 108 2.72 12.57 5.59
N MET A 109 1.46 13.03 5.69
CA MET A 109 0.34 12.19 6.15
C MET A 109 0.13 10.98 5.24
N LEU A 110 0.20 11.16 3.92
CA LEU A 110 0.09 10.07 2.95
C LEU A 110 1.25 9.07 3.13
N SER A 111 2.48 9.59 3.30
CA SER A 111 3.68 8.77 3.55
C SER A 111 3.53 7.92 4.82
N ILE A 112 3.09 8.53 5.92
CA ILE A 112 2.86 7.83 7.20
C ILE A 112 1.73 6.80 7.06
N GLY A 113 0.66 7.12 6.33
CA GLY A 113 -0.45 6.19 6.10
C GLY A 113 0.00 4.89 5.45
N ILE A 114 0.80 4.97 4.39
CA ILE A 114 1.31 3.77 3.72
C ILE A 114 2.36 3.06 4.59
N ILE A 115 3.28 3.79 5.25
CA ILE A 115 4.21 3.17 6.21
C ILE A 115 3.45 2.38 7.28
N GLY A 116 2.35 2.95 7.81
CA GLY A 116 1.47 2.29 8.77
C GLY A 116 0.83 1.01 8.23
N GLU A 117 0.46 0.97 6.95
CA GLU A 117 -0.05 -0.24 6.29
C GLU A 117 1.01 -1.35 6.25
N TYR A 118 2.26 -1.02 5.89
CA TYR A 118 3.37 -1.98 5.91
C TYR A 118 3.74 -2.44 7.32
N ILE A 119 3.82 -1.51 8.28
CA ILE A 119 4.08 -1.84 9.69
C ILE A 119 2.96 -2.74 10.23
N GLY A 120 1.70 -2.48 9.88
CA GLY A 120 0.56 -3.32 10.27
C GLY A 120 0.68 -4.75 9.75
N LYS A 121 1.18 -4.92 8.52
CA LYS A 121 1.48 -6.25 7.96
C LYS A 121 2.65 -6.94 8.65
N ILE A 122 3.75 -6.22 8.88
CA ILE A 122 4.91 -6.74 9.63
C ILE A 122 4.47 -7.15 11.04
N TYR A 123 3.66 -6.35 11.73
CA TYR A 123 3.13 -6.68 13.04
C TYR A 123 2.29 -7.96 13.02
N LYS A 124 1.40 -8.12 12.03
CA LYS A 124 0.61 -9.36 11.86
C LYS A 124 1.50 -10.57 11.64
N GLU A 125 2.60 -10.41 10.89
CA GLU A 125 3.56 -11.46 10.59
C GLU A 125 4.38 -11.85 11.84
N THR A 126 4.98 -10.87 12.52
CA THR A 126 5.78 -11.07 13.73
C THR A 126 4.96 -11.66 14.89
N LYS A 127 3.66 -11.33 14.98
CA LYS A 127 2.77 -11.85 16.01
C LYS A 127 2.61 -13.38 15.94
N ARG A 128 2.89 -14.01 14.78
CA ARG A 128 2.86 -15.46 14.56
C ARG A 128 1.65 -16.15 15.19
N ARG A 129 0.48 -15.49 15.13
CA ARG A 129 -0.74 -16.02 15.75
C ARG A 129 -1.14 -17.29 15.00
N PRO A 130 -1.35 -18.43 15.68
CA PRO A 130 -1.72 -19.67 15.01
C PRO A 130 -3.01 -19.49 14.23
N ARG A 131 -3.02 -19.99 12.99
CA ARG A 131 -4.13 -19.78 12.03
C ARG A 131 -5.41 -20.51 12.44
N PHE A 132 -5.29 -21.57 13.22
CA PHE A 132 -6.40 -22.37 13.71
C PHE A 132 -6.00 -22.97 15.06
N PHE A 133 -6.99 -23.20 15.91
CA PHE A 133 -6.86 -24.01 17.10
C PHE A 133 -7.54 -25.35 16.81
N VAL A 134 -6.86 -26.45 17.11
CA VAL A 134 -7.41 -27.79 16.94
C VAL A 134 -8.14 -28.15 18.23
N GLU A 135 -9.46 -28.34 18.14
CA GLU A 135 -10.30 -28.69 19.29
C GLU A 135 -10.26 -30.19 19.58
N LYS A 136 -10.38 -31.03 18.54
CA LYS A 136 -10.30 -32.49 18.65
C LYS A 136 -9.83 -33.08 17.32
N ILE A 137 -9.02 -34.13 17.40
CA ILE A 137 -8.65 -34.97 16.26
C ILE A 137 -9.44 -36.27 16.42
N GLU A 138 -10.42 -36.50 15.56
CA GLU A 138 -11.10 -37.80 15.48
C GLU A 138 -10.37 -38.66 14.46
N GLY A 139 -10.02 -39.88 14.88
CA GLY A 139 -9.35 -40.91 14.10
C GLY A 139 -10.18 -42.17 14.05
#